data_AF-A0A3N5GS48-F1
#
_entry.id   AF-A0A3N5GS48-F1
#
_cell.length_a   1.000
_cell.length_b   1.000
_cell.length_c   1.000
_cell.angle_alpha   90.00
_cell.angle_beta   90.00
_cell.angle_gamma   90.00
#
_symmetry.space_group_name_H-M   'P 1'
#
loop_
_entity.id
_entity.type
_entity.pdbx_description
1 polymer ?
#
loop_
_entity_poly.entity_id
_entity_poly.type
_entity_poly.pdbx_seq_one_letter_code
_entity_poly.pdbx_strand_id
1 'polypeptide(L)'
;MEYIYFRDANVALEAFAGDQYDWRLENSSKNWATGYDFPAIKDGRVIKEEITLKQVEGMQSWAMNIRRPKFQDVRVRQALNYAFDFEWANTNLFYGQYKRSRSYFNNSEMEAKGLPSPEELKLLEPLRDQLPPEVFTAEYANPVNDTP
;
A
#
# COMPACT_ATOMS: atom_id res chain seq x y z
N MET A 1 -5.79 18.40 -26.16
CA MET A 1 -5.15 17.47 -25.22
C MET A 1 -3.69 17.38 -25.61
N GLU A 2 -2.81 17.94 -24.80
CA GLU A 2 -1.37 17.91 -25.01
C GLU A 2 -0.73 16.93 -24.03
N TYR A 3 0.32 16.23 -24.45
CA TYR A 3 1.05 15.28 -23.62
C TYR A 3 2.53 15.66 -23.59
N ILE A 4 3.00 16.05 -22.42
CA ILE A 4 4.39 16.44 -22.19
C ILE A 4 5.08 15.31 -21.42
N TYR A 5 6.27 14.93 -21.87
CA TYR A 5 7.04 13.84 -21.28
C TYR A 5 8.27 14.37 -20.57
N PHE A 6 8.37 14.05 -19.28
CA PHE A 6 9.52 14.34 -18.45
C PHE A 6 10.21 13.03 -18.06
N ARG A 7 11.54 13.05 -18.01
CA ARG A 7 12.33 11.90 -17.56
C ARG A 7 12.46 11.80 -16.04
N ASP A 8 12.26 12.93 -15.35
CA ASP A 8 12.41 13.06 -13.91
C ASP A 8 11.17 13.73 -13.30
N ALA A 9 10.65 13.14 -12.22
CA ALA A 9 9.41 13.57 -11.59
C ALA A 9 9.52 14.93 -10.88
N ASN A 10 10.73 15.34 -10.45
CA ASN A 10 10.97 16.65 -9.84
C ASN A 10 11.00 17.73 -10.92
N VAL A 11 11.63 17.45 -12.07
CA VAL A 11 11.57 18.38 -13.22
C VAL A 11 10.13 18.59 -13.67
N ALA A 12 9.33 17.52 -13.70
CA ALA A 12 7.89 17.65 -13.96
C ALA A 12 7.18 18.51 -12.90
N LEU A 13 7.52 18.39 -11.62
CA LEU A 13 6.90 19.22 -10.57
C LEU A 13 7.26 20.70 -10.72
N GLU A 14 8.51 21.03 -11.05
CA GLU A 14 8.92 22.42 -11.33
C GLU A 14 8.20 22.99 -12.55
N ALA A 15 8.04 22.19 -13.62
CA ALA A 15 7.27 22.60 -14.80
C ALA A 15 5.78 22.82 -14.46
N PHE A 16 5.20 22.00 -13.59
CA PHE A 16 3.84 22.21 -13.08
C PHE A 16 3.72 23.52 -12.28
N ALA A 17 4.66 23.76 -11.36
CA ALA A 17 4.70 25.01 -10.59
C ALA A 17 4.90 26.25 -11.48
N GLY A 18 5.57 26.06 -12.64
CA GLY A 18 5.77 27.05 -13.69
C GLY A 18 4.67 27.12 -14.76
N ASP A 19 3.47 26.56 -14.49
CA ASP A 19 2.30 26.67 -15.37
C ASP A 19 2.51 26.08 -16.78
N GLN A 20 3.33 25.03 -16.89
CA GLN A 20 3.61 24.37 -18.18
C GLN A 20 2.58 23.27 -18.53
N TYR A 21 1.77 22.82 -17.57
CA TYR A 21 0.70 21.86 -17.78
C TYR A 21 -0.29 21.85 -16.60
N ASP A 22 -1.52 21.39 -16.85
CA ASP A 22 -2.66 21.64 -15.94
C ASP A 22 -2.92 20.53 -14.90
N TRP A 23 -2.43 19.31 -15.12
CA TRP A 23 -2.79 18.15 -14.30
C TRP A 23 -1.61 17.27 -13.95
N ARG A 24 -1.48 16.91 -12.67
CA ARG A 24 -0.44 16.03 -12.14
C ARG A 24 -1.01 15.01 -11.16
N LEU A 25 -0.69 13.73 -11.37
CA LEU A 25 -0.84 12.70 -10.35
C LEU A 25 0.47 12.58 -9.57
N GLU A 26 0.41 12.60 -8.24
CA GLU A 26 1.58 12.46 -7.38
C GLU A 26 1.64 11.05 -6.76
N ASN A 27 2.80 10.41 -6.86
CA ASN A 27 3.05 9.08 -6.31
C ASN A 27 4.25 9.03 -5.34
N SER A 28 4.94 10.16 -5.16
CA SER A 28 6.00 10.34 -4.16
C SER A 28 5.42 10.97 -2.91
N SER A 29 5.39 10.22 -1.80
CA SER A 29 4.96 10.74 -0.49
C SER A 29 5.80 11.93 -0.03
N LYS A 30 7.10 11.92 -0.36
CA LYS A 30 8.01 13.06 -0.15
C LYS A 30 7.54 14.30 -0.89
N ASN A 31 7.29 14.20 -2.20
CA ASN A 31 6.88 15.36 -2.98
C ASN A 31 5.50 15.85 -2.53
N TRP A 32 4.57 14.95 -2.23
CA TRP A 32 3.29 15.31 -1.65
C TRP A 32 3.46 16.11 -0.35
N ALA A 33 4.36 15.67 0.54
CA ALA A 33 4.60 16.33 1.81
C ALA A 33 5.31 17.69 1.70
N THR A 34 6.34 17.79 0.86
CA THR A 34 7.27 18.94 0.89
C THR A 34 7.36 19.74 -0.40
N GLY A 35 6.87 19.21 -1.52
CA GLY A 35 7.08 19.76 -2.86
C GLY A 35 6.02 20.76 -3.33
N TYR A 36 4.87 20.82 -2.67
CA TYR A 36 3.74 21.69 -3.05
C TYR A 36 3.70 22.98 -2.23
N ASP A 37 4.86 23.66 -2.12
CA ASP A 37 4.99 24.97 -1.45
C ASP A 37 5.48 26.04 -2.45
N PHE A 38 4.59 26.45 -3.35
CA PHE A 38 4.84 27.50 -4.33
C PHE A 38 3.65 28.48 -4.42
N PRO A 39 3.82 29.70 -4.96
CA PRO A 39 2.80 30.76 -4.89
C PRO A 39 1.42 30.35 -5.39
N ALA A 40 1.35 29.57 -6.47
CA ALA A 40 0.09 29.14 -7.08
C ALA A 40 -0.78 28.22 -6.19
N ILE A 41 -0.18 27.51 -5.21
CA ILE A 41 -0.93 26.77 -4.18
C ILE A 41 -1.53 27.76 -3.17
N LYS A 42 -0.74 28.75 -2.74
CA LYS A 42 -1.13 29.72 -1.69
C LYS A 42 -2.23 30.68 -2.15
N ASP A 43 -2.25 31.02 -3.43
CA ASP A 43 -3.26 31.89 -4.03
C ASP A 43 -4.46 31.13 -4.64
N GLY A 44 -4.48 29.80 -4.53
CA GLY A 44 -5.61 28.95 -4.91
C GLY A 44 -5.73 28.63 -6.40
N ARG A 45 -4.74 28.99 -7.23
CA ARG A 45 -4.71 28.62 -8.66
C ARG A 45 -4.44 27.13 -8.87
N VAL A 46 -3.68 26.51 -7.97
CA VAL A 46 -3.45 25.07 -7.94
C VAL A 46 -4.15 24.48 -6.72
N ILE A 47 -4.95 23.44 -6.96
CA ILE A 47 -5.66 22.71 -5.92
C ILE A 47 -4.95 21.37 -5.71
N LYS A 48 -4.58 21.10 -4.46
CA LYS A 48 -4.01 19.82 -4.02
C LYS A 48 -5.11 19.02 -3.33
N GLU A 49 -5.48 17.87 -3.89
CA GLU A 49 -6.62 17.07 -3.42
C GLU A 49 -6.25 15.59 -3.26
N GLU A 50 -6.70 14.98 -2.15
CA GLU A 50 -6.65 13.53 -1.95
C GLU A 50 -8.00 12.92 -2.32
N ILE A 51 -8.00 12.06 -3.34
CA ILE A 51 -9.22 11.41 -3.82
C ILE A 51 -9.20 9.96 -3.35
N THR A 52 -10.13 9.60 -2.47
CA THR A 52 -10.31 8.22 -2.04
C THR A 52 -10.84 7.38 -3.19
N LEU A 53 -10.02 6.44 -3.67
CA LEU A 53 -10.41 5.51 -4.72
C LEU A 53 -11.26 4.39 -4.11
N LYS A 54 -12.24 3.90 -4.88
CA LYS A 54 -13.08 2.74 -4.51
C LYS A 54 -12.66 1.44 -5.21
N GLN A 55 -11.60 1.52 -6.01
CA GLN A 55 -11.07 0.36 -6.72
C GLN A 55 -10.18 -0.47 -5.79
N VAL A 56 -10.09 -1.76 -6.09
CA VAL A 56 -9.15 -2.68 -5.43
C VAL A 56 -7.74 -2.07 -5.51
N GLU A 57 -7.10 -1.93 -4.36
CA GLU A 57 -5.70 -1.57 -4.28
C GLU A 57 -4.84 -2.82 -4.41
N GLY A 58 -3.81 -2.74 -5.26
CA GLY A 58 -2.83 -3.81 -5.40
C GLY A 58 -2.02 -4.01 -4.11
N MET A 59 -1.31 -5.13 -4.06
CA MET A 59 -0.37 -5.43 -2.98
C MET A 59 1.06 -5.15 -3.45
N GLN A 60 1.81 -4.39 -2.64
CA GLN A 60 3.27 -4.33 -2.71
C GLN A 60 3.86 -5.08 -1.53
N SER A 61 4.79 -6.00 -1.80
CA SER A 61 5.41 -6.84 -0.77
C SER A 61 6.80 -7.31 -1.17
N TRP A 62 7.55 -7.87 -0.22
CA TRP A 62 8.76 -8.64 -0.54
C TRP A 62 8.38 -10.06 -0.92
N ALA A 63 8.45 -10.35 -2.21
CA ALA A 63 8.26 -11.69 -2.72
C ALA A 63 9.49 -12.57 -2.42
N MET A 64 9.34 -13.55 -1.54
CA MET A 64 10.41 -14.49 -1.22
C MET A 64 10.47 -15.61 -2.26
N ASN A 65 11.67 -15.87 -2.79
CA ASN A 65 11.86 -16.95 -3.76
C ASN A 65 11.87 -18.33 -3.06
N ILE A 66 10.70 -18.96 -2.98
CA ILE A 66 10.50 -20.27 -2.32
C ILE A 66 11.22 -21.44 -2.99
N ARG A 67 11.83 -21.23 -4.17
CA ARG A 67 12.70 -22.23 -4.82
C ARG A 67 14.05 -22.39 -4.10
N ARG A 68 14.42 -21.41 -3.27
CA ARG A 68 15.68 -21.45 -2.50
C ARG A 68 15.42 -22.12 -1.14
N PRO A 69 16.27 -23.06 -0.70
CA PRO A 69 16.05 -23.82 0.55
C PRO A 69 15.75 -22.94 1.78
N LYS A 70 16.44 -21.80 1.91
CA LYS A 70 16.27 -20.86 3.03
C LYS A 70 14.88 -20.24 3.17
N PHE A 71 14.04 -20.26 2.13
CA PHE A 71 12.69 -19.67 2.14
C PHE A 71 11.58 -20.72 2.00
N GLN A 72 11.91 -22.01 2.00
CA GLN A 72 10.91 -23.08 1.86
C GLN A 72 10.02 -23.20 3.10
N ASP A 73 10.59 -23.03 4.29
CA ASP A 73 9.83 -23.05 5.54
C ASP A 73 8.96 -21.79 5.68
N VAL A 74 7.65 -21.97 5.84
CA VAL A 74 6.68 -20.87 6.01
C VAL A 74 6.95 -20.04 7.26
N ARG A 75 7.46 -20.66 8.33
CA ARG A 75 7.74 -19.99 9.60
C ARG A 75 8.88 -18.99 9.48
N VAL A 76 9.87 -19.29 8.62
CA VAL A 76 10.95 -18.34 8.29
C VAL A 76 10.38 -17.13 7.56
N ARG A 77 9.47 -17.35 6.61
CA ARG A 77 8.82 -16.26 5.87
C ARG A 77 7.94 -15.40 6.78
N GLN A 78 7.21 -16.02 7.70
CA GLN A 78 6.44 -15.33 8.73
C GLN A 78 7.36 -14.51 9.65
N ALA A 79 8.45 -15.09 10.17
CA ALA A 79 9.40 -14.39 11.02
C ALA A 79 10.00 -13.13 10.35
N LEU A 80 10.28 -13.20 9.05
CA LEU A 80 10.73 -12.03 8.29
C LEU A 80 9.64 -10.95 8.16
N ASN A 81 8.35 -11.32 8.11
CA ASN A 81 7.24 -10.36 8.15
C ASN A 81 7.16 -9.65 9.52
N TYR A 82 7.39 -10.37 10.62
CA TYR A 82 7.47 -9.79 11.97
C TYR A 82 8.65 -8.83 12.14
N ALA A 83 9.74 -9.05 11.41
CA ALA A 83 10.92 -8.19 11.45
C ALA A 83 10.74 -6.87 10.69
N PHE A 84 9.67 -6.71 9.90
CA PHE A 84 9.41 -5.45 9.20
C PHE A 84 8.61 -4.47 10.05
N ASP A 85 9.32 -3.46 10.53
CA ASP A 85 8.78 -2.28 11.21
C ASP A 85 8.18 -1.29 10.18
N PHE A 86 6.91 -1.52 9.84
CA PHE A 86 6.16 -0.62 8.96
C PHE A 86 5.89 0.72 9.62
N GLU A 87 5.57 0.72 10.91
CA GLU A 87 5.20 1.92 11.65
C GLU A 87 6.35 2.95 11.66
N TRP A 88 7.58 2.47 11.89
CA TRP A 88 8.80 3.28 11.75
C TRP A 88 9.00 3.74 10.32
N ALA A 89 8.90 2.85 9.32
CA ALA A 89 9.13 3.20 7.92
C ALA A 89 8.10 4.23 7.43
N ASN A 90 6.84 4.08 7.82
CA ASN A 90 5.78 5.00 7.43
C ASN A 90 6.02 6.40 8.02
N THR A 91 6.35 6.47 9.30
CA THR A 91 6.69 7.74 9.97
C THR A 91 7.93 8.42 9.36
N ASN A 92 9.02 7.68 9.20
CA ASN A 92 10.34 8.27 8.91
C ASN A 92 10.65 8.39 7.42
N LEU A 93 10.10 7.50 6.58
CA LEU A 93 10.39 7.45 5.15
C LEU A 93 9.20 7.88 4.29
N PHE A 94 7.98 7.60 4.74
CA PHE A 94 6.77 7.80 3.92
C PHE A 94 5.87 8.94 4.40
N TYR A 95 6.37 9.77 5.32
CA TYR A 95 5.67 10.96 5.83
C TYR A 95 4.29 10.65 6.45
N GLY A 96 4.12 9.43 6.97
CA GLY A 96 2.86 8.95 7.56
C GLY A 96 1.72 8.77 6.55
N GLN A 97 2.00 8.77 5.24
CA GLN A 97 0.96 8.81 4.21
C GLN A 97 0.44 7.43 3.79
N TYR A 98 1.14 6.34 4.13
CA TYR A 98 0.73 5.01 3.69
C TYR A 98 -0.02 4.23 4.77
N LYS A 99 -0.81 3.27 4.31
CA LYS A 99 -1.45 2.24 5.13
C LYS A 99 -0.85 0.88 4.80
N ARG A 100 -0.64 0.04 5.81
CA ARG A 100 -0.01 -1.27 5.62
C ARG A 100 -0.96 -2.19 4.84
N SER A 101 -0.49 -2.70 3.70
CA SER A 101 -1.23 -3.70 2.94
C SER A 101 -1.44 -4.97 3.76
N ARG A 102 -2.70 -5.40 3.94
CA ARG A 102 -3.05 -6.61 4.71
C ARG A 102 -3.76 -7.69 3.88
N SER A 103 -4.17 -7.37 2.66
CA SER A 103 -4.85 -8.28 1.74
C SER A 103 -4.26 -8.16 0.34
N TYR A 104 -4.43 -9.22 -0.44
CA TYR A 104 -4.19 -9.18 -1.89
C TYR A 104 -5.24 -8.34 -2.64
N PHE A 105 -6.37 -8.06 -2.00
CA PHE A 105 -7.50 -7.28 -2.52
C PHE A 105 -7.86 -6.11 -1.59
N ASN A 106 -6.86 -5.37 -1.10
CA ASN A 106 -7.10 -4.22 -0.21
C ASN A 106 -8.11 -3.23 -0.82
N ASN A 107 -8.77 -2.45 0.04
CA ASN A 107 -9.71 -1.41 -0.36
C ASN A 107 -10.87 -1.93 -1.24
N SER A 108 -11.33 -3.15 -0.95
CA SER A 108 -12.43 -3.77 -1.69
C SER A 108 -13.30 -4.66 -0.81
N GLU A 109 -14.48 -5.02 -1.33
CA GLU A 109 -15.37 -6.00 -0.70
C GLU A 109 -14.77 -7.42 -0.69
N MET A 110 -13.75 -7.69 -1.51
CA MET A 110 -13.03 -8.96 -1.54
C MET A 110 -11.92 -9.04 -0.48
N GLU A 111 -11.72 -7.97 0.31
CA GLU A 111 -10.78 -7.99 1.42
C GLU A 111 -11.29 -8.91 2.54
N ALA A 112 -10.55 -9.99 2.81
CA ALA A 112 -10.88 -10.89 3.91
C ALA A 112 -10.78 -10.16 5.27
N LYS A 113 -11.91 -10.09 5.99
CA LYS A 113 -12.05 -9.44 7.30
C LYS A 113 -12.79 -10.36 8.25
N GLY A 114 -12.32 -10.42 9.49
CA GLY A 114 -12.86 -11.35 10.48
C GLY A 114 -12.66 -12.82 10.11
N LEU A 115 -13.54 -13.67 10.64
CA LEU A 115 -13.61 -15.10 10.31
C LEU A 115 -14.55 -15.33 9.11
N PRO A 116 -14.38 -16.44 8.38
CA PRO A 116 -15.23 -16.74 7.24
C PRO A 116 -16.72 -16.77 7.58
N SER A 117 -17.55 -16.16 6.73
CA SER A 117 -19.01 -16.20 6.84
C SER A 117 -19.57 -17.61 6.62
N PRO A 118 -20.84 -17.89 6.95
CA PRO A 118 -21.47 -19.17 6.64
C PRO A 118 -21.44 -19.54 5.14
N GLU A 119 -21.50 -18.54 4.25
CA GLU A 119 -21.40 -18.72 2.81
C GLU A 119 -19.97 -19.06 2.38
N GLU A 120 -18.98 -18.37 2.95
CA GLU A 120 -17.56 -18.64 2.69
C GLU A 120 -17.15 -20.01 3.22
N LEU A 121 -17.63 -20.41 4.41
CA LEU A 121 -17.38 -21.74 4.98
C LEU A 121 -17.88 -22.86 4.06
N LYS A 122 -19.03 -22.70 3.38
CA LYS A 122 -19.50 -23.71 2.40
C LYS A 122 -18.47 -23.95 1.27
N LEU A 123 -17.67 -22.94 0.93
CA LEU A 123 -16.62 -23.03 -0.08
C LEU A 123 -15.29 -23.55 0.51
N LEU A 124 -14.98 -23.18 1.76
CA LEU A 124 -13.70 -23.49 2.41
C LEU A 124 -13.67 -24.87 3.07
N GLU A 125 -14.79 -25.36 3.61
CA GLU A 125 -14.88 -26.66 4.30
C GLU A 125 -14.39 -27.84 3.46
N PRO A 126 -14.74 -27.98 2.16
CA PRO A 126 -14.20 -29.04 1.31
C PRO A 126 -12.67 -28.98 1.13
N LEU A 127 -12.05 -27.84 1.43
CA LEU A 127 -10.62 -27.59 1.31
C LEU A 127 -9.92 -27.52 2.67
N ARG A 128 -10.61 -27.81 3.78
CA ARG A 128 -10.10 -27.60 5.15
C ARG A 128 -8.73 -28.23 5.39
N ASP A 129 -8.49 -29.44 4.87
CA ASP A 129 -7.22 -30.16 5.04
C ASP A 129 -6.07 -29.59 4.19
N GLN A 130 -6.37 -28.74 3.21
CA GLN A 130 -5.40 -28.06 2.33
C GLN A 130 -5.13 -26.62 2.76
N LEU A 131 -5.90 -26.10 3.72
CA LEU A 131 -5.82 -24.72 4.18
C LEU A 131 -5.15 -24.64 5.56
N PRO A 132 -4.43 -23.54 5.85
CA PRO A 132 -3.92 -23.30 7.20
C PRO A 132 -5.07 -23.26 8.22
N PRO A 133 -4.96 -23.94 9.38
CA PRO A 133 -6.02 -23.95 10.40
C PRO A 133 -6.44 -22.56 10.86
N GLU A 134 -5.50 -21.62 10.91
CA GLU A 134 -5.72 -20.21 11.26
C GLU A 134 -6.78 -19.50 10.40
N VAL A 135 -7.02 -19.94 9.16
CA VAL A 135 -8.11 -19.44 8.29
C VAL A 135 -9.47 -19.53 9.00
N PHE A 136 -9.66 -20.49 9.90
CA PHE A 136 -10.93 -20.75 10.58
C PHE A 136 -10.96 -20.28 12.04
N THR A 137 -9.83 -19.83 12.59
CA THR A 137 -9.71 -19.56 14.04
C THR A 137 -9.28 -18.15 14.38
N ALA A 138 -8.61 -17.44 13.46
CA ALA A 138 -8.15 -16.08 13.71
C ALA A 138 -8.25 -15.21 12.45
N GLU A 139 -8.66 -13.96 12.62
CA GLU A 139 -8.52 -12.96 11.58
C GLU A 139 -7.02 -12.69 11.32
N TYR A 140 -6.64 -12.62 10.04
CA TYR A 140 -5.28 -12.23 9.68
C TYR A 140 -5.03 -10.76 9.99
N ALA A 141 -4.01 -10.47 10.80
CA ALA A 141 -3.49 -9.13 11.00
C ALA A 141 -1.98 -9.11 10.72
N ASN A 142 -1.51 -8.01 10.16
CA ASN A 142 -0.06 -7.76 10.10
C ASN A 142 0.48 -7.61 11.53
N PRO A 143 1.73 -8.05 11.79
CA PRO A 143 2.45 -7.65 12.98
C PRO A 143 2.46 -6.13 13.08
N VAL A 144 2.16 -5.61 14.27
CA VAL A 144 2.29 -4.19 14.57
C VAL A 144 3.52 -4.03 15.43
N ASN A 145 4.44 -3.18 14.99
CA ASN A 145 5.60 -2.80 15.77
C ASN A 145 5.23 -1.51 16.52
N ASP A 146 4.38 -1.66 17.54
CA ASP A 146 4.19 -0.58 18.52
C ASP A 146 5.56 -0.31 19.15
N THR A 147 5.98 0.96 19.17
CA THR A 147 7.27 1.43 19.71
C THR A 147 7.61 0.73 21.05
N PRO A 148 8.89 0.44 21.34
CA PRO A 148 9.31 -0.24 22.58
C PRO A 148 8.79 0.43 23.85
#